data_AF-A0A535M3F0-F1
#
_entry.id   AF-A0A535M3F0-F1
#
_cell.length_a   1.000
_cell.length_b   1.000
_cell.length_c   1.000
_cell.angle_alpha   90.00
_cell.angle_beta   90.00
_cell.angle_gamma   90.00
#
_symmetry.space_group_name_H-M   'P 1'
#
loop_
_entity.id
_entity.type
_entity.pdbx_description
1 polymer ?
#
loop_
_entity_poly.entity_id
_entity_poly.type
_entity_poly.pdbx_seq_one_letter_code
_entity_poly.pdbx_strand_id
1 'polypeptide(L)'
;MMEIGTPLGLGFASGINAYFPLLSFAISARWLHLYKVNPTFAFITSNWCIIALVILTILDFVADKIPVVDHAWDATHTFVRPLAGALVAAASSNRVIIPIGTGSSISSHLLSAASAATGVIHITGGGLLVLALLGGVLAAMSHTAKATTRLASTITTAGLLNVILSIGEDILVCIVILLSLFVPAIMLILLVLFLLFFGPRIFRAWSRRSSSAGRL
;
A
#
# COMPACT_ATOMS: atom_id res chain seq x y z
N MET A 1 10.98 -13.27 -8.70
CA MET A 1 12.11 -12.40 -8.27
C MET A 1 11.52 -11.25 -7.46
N MET A 2 11.86 -11.16 -6.16
CA MET A 2 11.33 -10.21 -5.14
C MET A 2 9.86 -9.78 -5.26
N GLU A 3 8.95 -10.74 -5.05
CA GLU A 3 7.48 -10.59 -5.03
C GLU A 3 6.96 -9.58 -3.99
N ILE A 4 7.77 -9.16 -3.01
CA ILE A 4 7.32 -8.29 -1.91
C ILE A 4 7.33 -6.79 -2.26
N GLY A 5 8.04 -6.41 -3.32
CA GLY A 5 8.12 -5.01 -3.76
C GLY A 5 6.77 -4.45 -4.25
N THR A 6 5.96 -5.25 -4.93
CA THR A 6 4.62 -4.85 -5.37
C THR A 6 3.68 -4.62 -4.17
N PRO A 7 3.49 -5.59 -3.25
CA PRO A 7 2.71 -5.40 -2.04
C PRO A 7 3.08 -4.18 -1.20
N LEU A 8 4.38 -3.99 -0.92
CA LEU A 8 4.83 -2.89 -0.06
C LEU A 8 4.75 -1.54 -0.78
N GLY A 9 5.02 -1.52 -2.09
CA GLY A 9 4.91 -0.31 -2.90
C GLY A 9 3.47 0.18 -3.07
N LEU A 10 2.54 -0.73 -3.38
CA LEU A 10 1.11 -0.42 -3.43
C LEU A 10 0.56 -0.05 -2.05
N GLY A 11 1.02 -0.74 -0.98
CA GLY A 11 0.71 -0.38 0.40
C GLY A 11 1.14 1.05 0.73
N PHE A 12 2.38 1.44 0.38
CA PHE A 12 2.86 2.81 0.54
C PHE A 12 2.03 3.82 -0.26
N ALA A 13 1.71 3.53 -1.53
CA ALA A 13 0.88 4.39 -2.37
C ALA A 13 -0.52 4.60 -1.77
N SER A 14 -1.06 3.58 -1.09
CA SER A 14 -2.38 3.62 -0.45
C SER A 14 -2.50 4.68 0.65
N GLY A 15 -1.38 5.11 1.23
CA GLY A 15 -1.39 6.21 2.19
C GLY A 15 -1.60 7.58 1.53
N ILE A 16 -1.20 7.74 0.26
CA ILE A 16 -1.36 9.00 -0.48
C ILE A 16 -2.71 9.04 -1.21
N ASN A 17 -3.16 7.91 -1.76
CA ASN A 17 -4.52 7.71 -2.30
C ASN A 17 -4.99 6.29 -1.95
N ALA A 18 -6.09 6.13 -1.22
CA ALA A 18 -6.52 4.81 -0.73
C ALA A 18 -7.02 3.88 -1.85
N TYR A 19 -7.77 4.43 -2.80
CA TYR A 19 -8.55 3.62 -3.73
C TYR A 19 -7.83 3.41 -5.07
N PHE A 20 -7.04 4.38 -5.51
CA PHE A 20 -6.35 4.29 -6.79
C PHE A 20 -5.36 3.11 -6.86
N PRO A 21 -4.52 2.83 -5.85
CA PRO A 21 -3.65 1.64 -5.84
C PRO A 21 -4.44 0.32 -5.84
N LEU A 22 -5.56 0.26 -5.08
CA LEU A 22 -6.46 -0.91 -5.08
C LEU A 22 -7.09 -1.13 -6.46
N LEU A 23 -7.57 -0.05 -7.08
CA LEU A 23 -8.15 -0.07 -8.42
C LEU A 23 -7.13 -0.50 -9.46
N SER A 24 -5.92 0.07 -9.43
CA SER A 24 -4.84 -0.28 -10.35
C SER A 24 -4.41 -1.74 -10.20
N PHE A 25 -4.33 -2.25 -8.97
CA PHE A 25 -4.08 -3.68 -8.74
C PHE A 25 -5.23 -4.55 -9.27
N ALA A 26 -6.48 -4.18 -9.00
CA ALA A 26 -7.66 -4.91 -9.49
C ALA A 26 -7.70 -4.96 -11.02
N ILE A 27 -7.42 -3.82 -11.69
CA ILE A 27 -7.35 -3.73 -13.15
C ILE A 27 -6.22 -4.62 -13.69
N SER A 28 -5.04 -4.49 -13.08
CA SER A 28 -3.84 -5.24 -13.47
C SER A 28 -4.05 -6.75 -13.38
N ALA A 29 -4.68 -7.21 -12.30
CA ALA A 29 -4.93 -8.63 -12.10
C ALA A 29 -6.07 -9.17 -12.98
N ARG A 30 -7.10 -8.35 -13.26
CA ARG A 30 -8.28 -8.79 -14.01
C ARG A 30 -8.10 -8.76 -15.52
N TRP A 31 -7.61 -7.66 -16.07
CA TRP A 31 -7.58 -7.45 -17.51
C TRP A 31 -6.19 -7.66 -18.09
N LEU A 32 -5.16 -7.19 -17.38
CA LEU A 32 -3.78 -7.33 -17.85
C LEU A 32 -3.19 -8.71 -17.50
N HIS A 33 -3.87 -9.49 -16.65
CA HIS A 33 -3.44 -10.82 -16.18
C HIS A 33 -1.99 -10.84 -15.67
N LEU A 34 -1.46 -9.68 -15.25
CA LEU A 34 -0.06 -9.49 -14.84
C LEU A 34 0.20 -10.16 -13.47
N TYR A 35 -0.83 -10.26 -12.63
CA TYR A 35 -0.74 -10.77 -11.27
C TYR A 35 -1.89 -11.73 -10.96
N LYS A 36 -1.61 -12.78 -10.17
CA LYS A 36 -2.65 -13.64 -9.58
C LYS A 36 -3.05 -13.10 -8.21
N VAL A 37 -4.31 -12.69 -8.08
CA VAL A 37 -4.86 -12.26 -6.78
C VAL A 37 -4.91 -13.44 -5.83
N ASN A 38 -4.59 -13.19 -4.57
CA ASN A 38 -4.77 -14.17 -3.51
C ASN A 38 -6.26 -14.57 -3.41
N PRO A 39 -6.61 -15.87 -3.45
CA PRO A 39 -8.00 -16.34 -3.47
C PRO A 39 -8.88 -15.77 -2.35
N THR A 40 -8.31 -15.51 -1.17
CA THR A 40 -9.01 -14.86 -0.05
C THR A 40 -9.54 -13.48 -0.40
N PHE A 41 -8.85 -12.76 -1.30
CA PHE A 41 -9.16 -11.40 -1.74
C PHE A 41 -9.67 -11.35 -3.18
N ALA A 42 -10.16 -12.47 -3.72
CA ALA A 42 -10.70 -12.53 -5.08
C ALA A 42 -11.88 -11.56 -5.31
N PHE A 43 -12.55 -11.11 -4.25
CA PHE A 43 -13.60 -10.10 -4.34
C PHE A 43 -13.12 -8.78 -4.95
N ILE A 44 -11.83 -8.42 -4.81
CA ILE A 44 -11.27 -7.15 -5.31
C ILE A 44 -11.37 -7.06 -6.84
N THR A 45 -11.33 -8.19 -7.54
CA THR A 45 -11.47 -8.24 -9.00
C THR A 45 -12.91 -8.41 -9.46
N SER A 46 -13.90 -8.47 -8.56
CA SER A 46 -15.32 -8.55 -8.90
C SER A 46 -15.82 -7.29 -9.65
N ASN A 47 -16.78 -7.44 -10.56
CA ASN A 47 -17.39 -6.32 -11.32
C ASN A 47 -17.83 -5.19 -10.38
N TRP A 48 -18.56 -5.57 -9.33
CA TRP A 48 -19.11 -4.62 -8.36
C TRP A 48 -18.02 -3.92 -7.57
N CYS A 49 -16.97 -4.64 -7.18
CA CYS A 49 -15.86 -4.05 -6.43
C CYS A 49 -15.08 -3.06 -7.29
N ILE A 50 -14.80 -3.39 -8.55
CA ILE A 50 -14.09 -2.48 -9.45
C ILE A 50 -14.92 -1.22 -9.72
N ILE A 51 -16.24 -1.35 -9.97
CA ILE A 51 -17.12 -0.17 -10.14
C ILE A 51 -17.08 0.70 -8.87
N ALA A 52 -17.20 0.09 -7.69
CA ALA A 52 -17.12 0.81 -6.42
C ALA A 52 -15.76 1.52 -6.25
N LEU A 53 -14.66 0.84 -6.58
CA LEU A 53 -13.30 1.42 -6.52
C LEU A 53 -13.14 2.58 -7.51
N VAL A 54 -13.69 2.48 -8.73
CA VAL A 54 -13.68 3.60 -9.70
C VAL A 54 -14.42 4.81 -9.11
N ILE A 55 -15.62 4.61 -8.57
CA ILE A 55 -16.40 5.70 -7.95
C ILE A 55 -15.62 6.31 -6.79
N LEU A 56 -15.08 5.48 -5.89
CA LEU A 56 -14.33 5.94 -4.73
C LEU A 56 -13.03 6.67 -5.12
N THR A 57 -12.32 6.21 -6.15
CA THR A 57 -11.14 6.92 -6.68
C THR A 57 -11.52 8.30 -7.23
N ILE A 58 -12.63 8.40 -7.96
CA ILE A 58 -13.11 9.71 -8.47
C ILE A 58 -13.50 10.61 -7.30
N LEU A 59 -14.22 10.08 -6.30
CA LEU A 59 -14.60 10.86 -5.12
C LEU A 59 -13.38 11.34 -4.34
N ASP A 60 -12.36 10.50 -4.14
CA ASP A 60 -11.10 10.86 -3.48
C ASP A 60 -10.40 12.00 -4.22
N PHE A 61 -10.30 11.91 -5.55
CA PHE A 61 -9.69 12.95 -6.40
C PHE A 61 -10.44 14.28 -6.38
N VAL A 62 -11.77 14.25 -6.28
CA VAL A 62 -12.60 15.46 -6.19
C VAL A 62 -12.54 16.06 -4.78
N ALA A 63 -12.63 15.22 -3.74
CA ALA A 63 -12.58 15.63 -2.35
C ALA A 63 -11.27 16.36 -2.01
N ASP A 64 -10.14 15.87 -2.54
CA ASP A 64 -8.80 16.44 -2.33
C ASP A 64 -8.63 17.86 -2.91
N LYS A 65 -9.54 18.32 -3.79
CA LYS A 65 -9.45 19.64 -4.43
C LYS A 65 -10.26 20.73 -3.74
N ILE A 66 -11.16 20.36 -2.83
CA ILE A 66 -12.06 21.30 -2.15
C ILE A 66 -11.61 21.43 -0.69
N PRO A 67 -11.00 22.56 -0.26
CA PRO A 67 -10.34 22.68 1.05
C PRO A 67 -11.20 22.31 2.27
N VAL A 68 -12.50 22.58 2.22
CA VAL A 68 -13.44 22.24 3.31
C VAL A 68 -13.74 20.74 3.35
N VAL A 69 -13.91 20.13 2.18
CA VAL A 69 -14.17 18.68 2.05
C VAL A 69 -12.90 17.91 2.41
N ASP A 70 -11.73 18.42 2.03
CA ASP A 70 -10.42 17.84 2.26
C ASP A 70 -10.17 17.51 3.74
N HIS A 71 -10.45 18.42 4.67
CA HIS A 71 -10.23 18.19 6.10
C HIS A 71 -11.12 17.08 6.67
N ALA A 72 -12.41 17.06 6.28
CA ALA A 72 -13.33 16.01 6.71
C ALA A 72 -12.97 14.66 6.07
N TRP A 73 -12.55 14.69 4.81
CA TRP A 73 -12.12 13.53 4.06
C TRP A 73 -10.86 12.91 4.66
N ASP A 74 -9.84 13.71 4.98
CA ASP A 74 -8.60 13.22 5.60
C ASP A 74 -8.82 12.64 7.00
N ALA A 75 -9.72 13.23 7.78
CA ALA A 75 -10.05 12.71 9.11
C ALA A 75 -10.63 11.29 9.04
N THR A 76 -11.54 11.04 8.10
CA THR A 76 -12.10 9.69 7.88
C THR A 76 -11.03 8.74 7.34
N HIS A 77 -10.16 9.23 6.46
CA HIS A 77 -9.16 8.41 5.79
C HIS A 77 -7.93 8.08 6.64
N THR A 78 -7.80 8.65 7.83
CA THR A 78 -6.80 8.25 8.84
C THR A 78 -6.91 6.75 9.16
N PHE A 79 -8.11 6.16 9.09
CA PHE A 79 -8.32 4.72 9.28
C PHE A 79 -8.42 3.95 7.96
N VAL A 80 -9.06 4.54 6.94
CA VAL A 80 -9.30 3.87 5.66
C VAL A 80 -7.99 3.61 4.91
N ARG A 81 -7.05 4.57 4.90
CA ARG A 81 -5.79 4.45 4.15
C ARG A 81 -4.88 3.33 4.68
N PRO A 82 -4.64 3.17 6.00
CA PRO A 82 -3.92 2.02 6.53
C PRO A 82 -4.59 0.68 6.21
N LEU A 83 -5.92 0.61 6.28
CA LEU A 83 -6.65 -0.62 5.96
C LEU A 83 -6.58 -0.96 4.47
N ALA A 84 -6.69 0.04 3.60
CA ALA A 84 -6.51 -0.13 2.15
C ALA A 84 -5.08 -0.57 1.81
N GLY A 85 -4.07 0.00 2.48
CA GLY A 85 -2.67 -0.38 2.32
C GLY A 85 -2.39 -1.81 2.77
N ALA A 86 -3.02 -2.23 3.87
CA ALA A 86 -2.96 -3.60 4.34
C ALA A 86 -3.66 -4.58 3.37
N LEU A 87 -4.82 -4.18 2.87
CA LEU A 87 -5.62 -4.98 1.93
C LEU A 87 -4.89 -5.18 0.60
N VAL A 88 -4.37 -4.11 -0.02
CA VAL A 88 -3.69 -4.21 -1.31
C VAL A 88 -2.39 -5.01 -1.20
N ALA A 89 -1.65 -4.86 -0.09
CA ALA A 89 -0.45 -5.66 0.18
C ALA A 89 -0.79 -7.16 0.34
N ALA A 90 -1.88 -7.48 1.04
CA ALA A 90 -2.34 -8.85 1.21
C ALA A 90 -2.94 -9.46 -0.06
N ALA A 91 -3.61 -8.65 -0.88
CA ALA A 91 -4.23 -9.09 -2.13
C ALA A 91 -3.20 -9.35 -3.25
N SER A 92 -2.12 -8.56 -3.25
CA SER A 92 -1.02 -8.66 -4.23
C SER A 92 0.10 -9.62 -3.83
N SER A 93 -0.01 -10.29 -2.68
CA SER A 93 0.92 -11.36 -2.30
C SER A 93 0.78 -12.54 -3.27
N ASN A 94 1.66 -12.60 -4.27
CA ASN A 94 1.53 -13.45 -5.43
C ASN A 94 1.54 -14.95 -5.09
N ARG A 95 0.60 -15.71 -5.67
CA ARG A 95 0.62 -17.19 -5.66
C ARG A 95 1.19 -17.70 -6.98
N VAL A 96 2.46 -18.08 -7.01
CA VAL A 96 2.95 -18.98 -8.07
C VAL A 96 2.47 -20.40 -7.73
N ILE A 97 1.33 -20.79 -8.27
CA ILE A 97 0.91 -22.19 -8.30
C ILE A 97 1.77 -22.87 -9.36
N ILE A 98 2.72 -23.71 -8.94
CA ILE A 98 3.27 -24.76 -9.82
C ILE A 98 2.20 -25.85 -9.87
N PRO A 99 1.56 -26.14 -11.01
CA PRO A 99 0.70 -27.30 -11.14
C PRO A 99 1.60 -28.54 -11.08
N ILE A 100 1.73 -29.13 -9.89
CA ILE A 100 2.22 -30.51 -9.78
C ILE A 100 0.98 -31.37 -9.97
N GLY A 101 0.90 -32.03 -11.13
CA GLY A 101 -0.23 -32.89 -11.51
C GLY A 101 -0.61 -33.79 -10.35
N THR A 102 -1.87 -33.70 -9.91
CA THR A 102 -2.40 -34.50 -8.81
C THR A 102 -2.59 -35.92 -9.32
N GLY A 103 -1.58 -36.77 -9.10
CA GLY A 103 -1.63 -38.19 -9.46
C GLY A 103 -0.96 -39.13 -8.47
N SER A 104 -0.29 -38.63 -7.41
CA SER A 104 0.34 -39.50 -6.44
C SER A 104 0.42 -38.86 -5.06
N SER A 105 -0.02 -39.63 -4.07
CA SER A 105 0.11 -39.42 -2.64
C SER A 105 1.57 -39.21 -2.23
N ILE A 106 2.07 -37.97 -2.32
CA ILE A 106 3.41 -37.61 -1.85
C ILE A 106 3.27 -36.65 -0.66
N SER A 107 3.81 -37.08 0.47
CA SER A 107 3.70 -36.49 1.81
C SER A 107 4.07 -35.00 1.87
N SER A 108 3.29 -34.26 2.65
CA SER A 108 3.39 -32.81 2.93
C SER A 108 4.79 -32.28 3.27
N HIS A 109 5.68 -33.13 3.80
CA HIS A 109 7.05 -32.79 4.14
C HIS A 109 7.96 -32.56 2.92
N LEU A 110 7.75 -33.27 1.80
CA LEU A 110 8.53 -33.09 0.57
C LEU A 110 8.06 -31.86 -0.22
N LEU A 111 6.78 -31.51 -0.10
CA LEU A 111 6.20 -30.31 -0.71
C LEU A 111 6.74 -29.02 -0.08
N SER A 112 6.94 -29.02 1.24
CA SER A 112 7.59 -27.93 1.98
C SER A 112 9.05 -27.75 1.52
N ALA A 113 9.78 -28.85 1.31
CA ALA A 113 11.18 -28.81 0.88
C ALA A 113 11.33 -28.33 -0.58
N ALA A 114 10.42 -28.73 -1.47
CA ALA A 114 10.42 -28.29 -2.87
C ALA A 114 10.08 -26.78 -3.02
N SER A 115 9.15 -26.26 -2.21
CA SER A 115 8.79 -24.83 -2.22
C SER A 115 9.95 -23.90 -1.77
N ALA A 116 10.89 -24.42 -0.97
CA ALA A 116 12.09 -23.69 -0.55
C ALA A 116 13.12 -23.56 -1.68
N ALA A 117 13.13 -24.48 -2.64
CA ALA A 117 14.09 -24.51 -3.75
C ALA A 117 13.67 -23.64 -4.97
N THR A 118 12.38 -23.31 -5.12
CA THR A 118 11.87 -22.55 -6.27
C THR A 118 11.62 -21.06 -5.98
N GLY A 119 11.89 -20.58 -4.76
CA GLY A 119 11.77 -19.14 -4.44
C GLY A 119 10.33 -18.60 -4.47
N VAL A 120 9.34 -19.48 -4.31
CA VAL A 120 7.92 -19.12 -4.18
C VAL A 120 7.56 -19.25 -2.70
N ILE A 121 7.67 -18.15 -1.95
CA ILE A 121 7.22 -18.12 -0.56
C ILE A 121 5.69 -18.01 -0.60
N HIS A 122 4.99 -19.10 -0.31
CA HIS A 122 3.56 -19.06 -0.02
C HIS A 122 3.35 -18.29 1.28
N ILE A 123 3.08 -16.99 1.17
CA ILE A 123 2.72 -16.15 2.31
C ILE A 123 1.34 -16.59 2.79
N THR A 124 1.33 -17.55 3.72
CA THR A 124 0.12 -18.19 4.24
C THR A 124 0.03 -17.95 5.75
N GLY A 125 -1.18 -17.80 6.28
CA GLY A 125 -1.39 -17.59 7.72
C GLY A 125 -0.68 -16.34 8.25
N GLY A 126 0.22 -16.52 9.22
CA GLY A 126 0.91 -15.41 9.89
C GLY A 126 1.73 -14.51 8.97
N GLY A 127 2.33 -15.04 7.89
CA GLY A 127 3.08 -14.21 6.94
C GLY A 127 2.20 -13.19 6.21
N LEU A 128 0.94 -13.54 5.94
CA LEU A 128 -0.01 -12.66 5.25
C LEU A 128 -0.41 -11.50 6.16
N LEU A 129 -0.57 -11.78 7.45
CA LEU A 129 -0.80 -10.77 8.47
C LEU A 129 0.39 -9.83 8.59
N VAL A 130 1.63 -10.35 8.64
CA VAL A 130 2.83 -9.50 8.67
C VAL A 130 2.89 -8.60 7.44
N LEU A 131 2.64 -9.13 6.25
CA LEU A 131 2.67 -8.34 5.03
C LEU A 131 1.56 -7.28 4.99
N ALA A 132 0.35 -7.63 5.42
CA ALA A 132 -0.77 -6.70 5.55
C ALA A 132 -0.42 -5.57 6.55
N LEU A 133 0.14 -5.93 7.71
CA LEU A 133 0.58 -4.95 8.71
C LEU A 133 1.67 -4.05 8.16
N LEU A 134 2.66 -4.58 7.45
CA LEU A 134 3.70 -3.78 6.81
C LEU A 134 3.11 -2.83 5.76
N GLY A 135 2.20 -3.29 4.91
CA GLY A 135 1.50 -2.46 3.95
C GLY A 135 0.69 -1.33 4.62
N GLY A 136 -0.05 -1.66 5.69
CA GLY A 136 -0.83 -0.68 6.45
C GLY A 136 0.02 0.33 7.22
N VAL A 137 1.15 -0.09 7.79
CA VAL A 137 2.12 0.80 8.44
C VAL A 137 2.74 1.75 7.42
N LEU A 138 3.15 1.24 6.24
CA LEU A 138 3.69 2.07 5.17
C LEU A 138 2.66 3.10 4.65
N ALA A 139 1.39 2.70 4.55
CA ALA A 139 0.29 3.62 4.21
C ALA A 139 0.09 4.69 5.30
N ALA A 140 0.15 4.32 6.58
CA ALA A 140 0.07 5.30 7.67
C ALA A 140 1.24 6.29 7.62
N MET A 141 2.44 5.82 7.28
CA MET A 141 3.63 6.67 7.14
C MET A 141 3.48 7.69 6.01
N SER A 142 3.00 7.29 4.82
CA SER A 142 2.83 8.23 3.72
C SER A 142 1.62 9.16 3.91
N HIS A 143 0.54 8.68 4.52
CA HIS A 143 -0.60 9.53 4.88
C HIS A 143 -0.20 10.60 5.89
N THR A 144 0.56 10.25 6.93
CA THR A 144 1.03 11.24 7.92
C THR A 144 1.95 12.28 7.29
N ALA A 145 2.81 11.89 6.33
CA ALA A 145 3.59 12.84 5.55
C ALA A 145 2.70 13.81 4.75
N LYS A 146 1.68 13.30 4.05
CA LYS A 146 0.66 14.11 3.35
C LYS A 146 -0.10 15.05 4.28
N ALA A 147 -0.54 14.56 5.44
CA ALA A 147 -1.21 15.39 6.43
C ALA A 147 -0.30 16.54 6.92
N THR A 148 0.99 16.26 7.14
CA THR A 148 1.94 17.32 7.55
C THR A 148 2.18 18.37 6.47
N THR A 149 2.25 17.98 5.18
CA THR A 149 2.41 18.94 4.07
C THR A 149 1.14 19.79 3.88
N ARG A 150 -0.05 19.22 4.08
CA ARG A 150 -1.33 19.95 4.06
C ARG A 150 -1.47 20.94 5.22
N LEU A 151 -1.04 20.55 6.42
CA LEU A 151 -1.00 21.47 7.56
C LEU A 151 -0.04 22.65 7.30
N ALA A 152 1.17 22.36 6.82
CA ALA A 152 2.16 23.40 6.51
C ALA A 152 1.68 24.36 5.42
N SER A 153 1.06 23.86 4.35
CA SER A 153 0.51 24.67 3.26
C SER A 153 -0.70 25.49 3.69
N THR A 154 -1.58 24.94 4.52
CA THR A 154 -2.73 25.70 5.05
C THR A 154 -2.28 26.87 5.91
N ILE A 155 -1.27 26.68 6.76
CA ILE A 155 -0.69 27.75 7.59
C ILE A 155 -0.01 28.83 6.75
N THR A 156 0.66 28.45 5.66
CA THR A 156 1.50 29.38 4.86
C THR A 156 0.75 30.07 3.72
N THR A 157 -0.30 29.45 3.17
CA THR A 157 -0.98 29.90 1.94
C THR A 157 -2.50 29.98 2.05
N ALA A 158 -3.05 29.85 3.26
CA ALA A 158 -4.50 29.79 3.51
C ALA A 158 -5.23 28.70 2.68
N GLY A 159 -4.52 27.61 2.36
CA GLY A 159 -5.06 26.46 1.65
C GLY A 159 -5.05 26.55 0.11
N LEU A 160 -4.60 27.68 -0.47
CA LEU A 160 -4.51 27.83 -1.93
C LEU A 160 -3.51 26.85 -2.57
N LEU A 161 -2.43 26.52 -1.85
CA LEU A 161 -1.41 25.58 -2.35
C LEU A 161 -1.86 24.11 -2.30
N ASN A 162 -2.94 23.79 -1.57
CA ASN A 162 -3.38 22.41 -1.37
C ASN A 162 -3.75 21.73 -2.70
N VAL A 163 -4.33 22.48 -3.64
CA VAL A 163 -4.68 21.96 -4.97
C VAL A 163 -3.44 21.56 -5.76
N ILE A 164 -2.36 22.37 -5.71
CA ILE A 164 -1.10 22.08 -6.40
C ILE A 164 -0.42 20.86 -5.76
N LEU A 165 -0.43 20.80 -4.42
CA LEU A 165 0.09 19.64 -3.69
C LEU A 165 -0.67 18.36 -4.03
N SER A 166 -2.00 18.42 -4.07
CA SER A 166 -2.85 17.29 -4.47
C SER A 166 -2.52 16.79 -5.88
N ILE A 167 -2.34 17.67 -6.86
CA ILE A 167 -1.95 17.26 -8.23
C ILE A 167 -0.57 16.58 -8.21
N GLY A 168 0.38 17.11 -7.43
CA GLY A 168 1.71 16.49 -7.28
C GLY A 168 1.64 15.10 -6.63
N GLU A 169 0.76 14.95 -5.64
CA GLU A 169 0.48 13.67 -4.97
C GLU A 169 -0.12 12.65 -5.93
N ASP A 170 -1.07 13.05 -6.77
CA ASP A 170 -1.70 12.15 -7.75
C ASP A 170 -0.68 11.64 -8.79
N ILE A 171 0.19 12.53 -9.27
CA ILE A 171 1.29 12.15 -10.17
C ILE A 171 2.24 11.18 -9.47
N LEU A 172 2.60 11.47 -8.21
CA LEU A 172 3.47 10.61 -7.42
C LEU A 172 2.84 9.22 -7.22
N VAL A 173 1.55 9.14 -6.89
CA VAL A 173 0.83 7.86 -6.75
C VAL A 173 0.85 7.10 -8.07
N CYS A 174 0.58 7.77 -9.19
CA CYS A 174 0.63 7.14 -10.50
C CYS A 174 2.02 6.54 -10.79
N ILE A 175 3.10 7.31 -10.53
CA ILE A 175 4.48 6.84 -10.68
C ILE A 175 4.75 5.64 -9.78
N VAL A 176 4.38 5.71 -8.49
CA VAL A 176 4.59 4.62 -7.53
C VAL A 176 3.85 3.36 -7.95
N ILE A 177 2.60 3.47 -8.41
CA ILE A 177 1.81 2.34 -8.90
C ILE A 177 2.50 1.71 -10.12
N LEU A 178 2.92 2.52 -11.09
CA LEU A 178 3.60 2.02 -12.29
C LEU A 178 4.92 1.32 -11.93
N LEU A 179 5.76 1.92 -11.09
CA LEU A 179 7.00 1.29 -10.63
C LEU A 179 6.72 -0.01 -9.87
N SER A 180 5.68 -0.01 -9.04
CA SER A 180 5.31 -1.17 -8.23
C SER A 180 4.81 -2.35 -9.08
N LEU A 181 4.08 -2.08 -10.17
CA LEU A 181 3.54 -3.10 -11.07
C LEU A 181 4.53 -3.57 -12.15
N PHE A 182 5.43 -2.71 -12.63
CA PHE A 182 6.33 -3.06 -13.74
C PHE A 182 7.76 -3.36 -13.29
N VAL A 183 8.25 -2.70 -12.23
CA VAL A 183 9.64 -2.83 -11.78
C VAL A 183 9.73 -2.95 -10.25
N PRO A 184 9.18 -4.03 -9.66
CA PRO A 184 9.03 -4.17 -8.20
C PRO A 184 10.35 -4.13 -7.43
N ALA A 185 11.45 -4.56 -8.05
CA ALA A 185 12.78 -4.50 -7.44
C ALA A 185 13.25 -3.05 -7.21
N ILE A 186 13.06 -2.17 -8.19
CA ILE A 186 13.41 -0.75 -8.06
C ILE A 186 12.51 -0.09 -7.03
N MET A 187 11.21 -0.39 -7.05
CA MET A 187 10.28 0.14 -6.05
C MET A 187 10.72 -0.23 -4.62
N LEU A 188 11.14 -1.47 -4.40
CA LEU A 188 11.62 -1.91 -3.09
C LEU A 188 12.88 -1.16 -2.66
N ILE A 189 13.84 -0.94 -3.56
CA ILE A 189 15.05 -0.14 -3.28
C ILE A 189 14.66 1.29 -2.90
N LEU A 190 13.80 1.94 -3.70
CA LEU A 190 13.34 3.30 -3.42
C LEU A 190 12.60 3.39 -2.08
N LEU A 191 11.79 2.39 -1.75
CA LEU A 191 11.07 2.33 -0.47
C LEU A 191 12.05 2.19 0.70
N VAL A 192 13.06 1.32 0.60
CA VAL A 192 14.10 1.19 1.63
C VAL A 192 14.87 2.51 1.81
N LEU A 193 15.26 3.17 0.71
CA LEU A 193 15.92 4.48 0.76
C LEU A 193 15.03 5.54 1.42
N PHE A 194 13.74 5.57 1.08
CA PHE A 194 12.78 6.45 1.72
C PHE A 194 12.68 6.21 3.23
N LEU A 195 12.59 4.95 3.66
CA LEU A 195 12.54 4.58 5.10
C LEU A 195 13.83 4.94 5.82
N LEU A 196 15.00 4.75 5.21
CA LEU A 196 16.29 5.13 5.81
C LEU A 196 16.42 6.65 5.96
N PHE A 197 15.87 7.43 5.04
CA PHE A 197 15.93 8.90 5.10
C PHE A 197 14.90 9.51 6.06
N PHE A 198 13.67 8.99 6.11
CA PHE A 198 12.60 9.53 6.95
C PHE A 198 12.50 8.87 8.34
N GLY A 199 12.84 7.59 8.47
CA GLY A 199 12.74 6.81 9.71
C GLY A 199 13.49 7.42 10.91
N PRO A 200 14.77 7.82 10.77
CA PRO A 200 15.54 8.42 11.87
C PRO A 200 14.98 9.76 12.34
N ARG A 201 14.32 10.54 11.46
CA ARG A 201 13.74 11.85 11.82
C ARG A 201 12.52 11.68 12.73
N ILE A 202 11.69 10.69 12.44
CA ILE A 202 10.48 10.38 13.23
C ILE A 202 10.87 9.79 14.59
N PHE A 203 11.83 8.85 14.60
CA PHE A 203 12.28 8.21 15.84
C PHE A 203 12.92 9.20 16.83
N ARG A 204 13.71 10.15 16.33
CA ARG A 204 14.31 11.22 17.15
C ARG A 204 13.26 12.16 17.75
N ALA A 205 12.11 12.37 17.09
CA ALA A 205 11.03 13.21 17.63
C ALA A 205 10.30 12.54 18.81
N TRP A 206 10.14 11.22 18.76
CA TRP A 206 9.54 10.43 19.85
C TRP A 206 10.48 10.25 21.04
N SER A 207 11.78 10.01 20.81
CA SER A 207 12.77 9.85 21.88
C SER A 207 12.91 11.06 22.80
N ARG A 208 12.53 12.27 22.34
CA ARG A 208 12.52 13.50 23.15
C ARG A 208 11.37 13.57 24.16
N ARG A 209 10.29 12.79 23.97
CA ARG A 209 9.11 12.82 24.88
C ARG A 209 9.29 11.93 26.12
N SER A 210 10.07 10.86 26.02
CA SER A 210 10.30 9.94 27.16
C SER A 210 11.22 10.50 28.25
N SER A 211 11.97 11.57 27.98
CA SER A 211 12.87 12.20 28.98
C SER A 211 12.15 13.20 29.91
N SER A 212 10.90 13.55 29.61
CA SER A 212 10.10 14.50 30.40
C SER A 212 9.14 13.82 31.39
N ALA A 213 8.95 12.50 31.29
CA ALA A 213 8.04 11.74 32.15
C ALA A 213 8.70 11.15 33.43
N GLY A 214 10.02 11.35 33.61
CA GLY A 214 10.79 10.86 34.77
C GLY A 214 11.23 11.94 35.76
N ARG A 215 10.64 13.13 35.72
CA ARG A 215 10.92 14.24 36.66
C ARG A 215 9.62 14.86 37.17
N LEU A 216 8.83 14.07 37.89
CA LEU A 216 7.80 14.51 38.82
C LEU A 216 7.84 13.55 40.01
#